data_AF-A0A150H4L3-F1
#
_entry.id   AF-A0A150H4L3-F1
#
_cell.length_a   1.000
_cell.length_b   1.000
_cell.length_c   1.000
_cell.angle_alpha   90.00
_cell.angle_beta   90.00
_cell.angle_gamma   90.00
#
_symmetry.space_group_name_H-M   'P 1'
#
loop_
_entity.id
_entity.type
_entity.pdbx_description
1 polymer ?
#
loop_
_entity_poly.entity_id
_entity_poly.type
_entity_poly.pdbx_seq_one_letter_code
_entity_poly.pdbx_strand_id
1 'polypeptide(L)'
;MTSLEREVAEKKAAFENLSAENQQLRARTHILEKVVSCRDEQLGMVQAFTERCRSSPDSRSCFGSGMNTVPTDAQQDMFREMKKEEVIPMYKAFLAEVSKYLLHCQYPCNDPNSPIVQQVTACVERMGHTMKHVVLLNEPLMRQLLSINLETMQPAVASEAHWDAVVASLQLTPDQRDDILAVYDLYRTLAEKVYEERKLLTAAMGVGCGMLGPDAGSFVSRNAMADEMELVEKLDANLAKEHSARTLLCCFFFGKLLAPPQFAKVAVYSYPYFPDSLSVARAVVRQPTGCARSGGSGTTSRGSGRHSH
;
A
#
# COMPACT_ATOMS: atom_id res chain seq x y z
N MET A 1 14.86 12.12 -52.11
CA MET A 1 13.77 11.65 -51.24
C MET A 1 12.48 12.22 -51.80
N THR A 2 11.58 11.39 -52.31
CA THR A 2 10.36 11.82 -53.01
C THR A 2 9.31 12.35 -52.02
N SER A 3 8.38 13.19 -52.48
CA SER A 3 7.28 13.70 -51.63
C SER A 3 6.51 12.58 -50.93
N LEU A 4 6.38 11.43 -51.59
CA LEU A 4 5.75 10.22 -51.07
C LEU A 4 6.53 9.59 -49.92
N GLU A 5 7.86 9.53 -49.99
CA GLU A 5 8.69 8.98 -48.90
C GLU A 5 8.56 9.80 -47.61
N ARG A 6 8.46 11.13 -47.73
CA ARG A 6 8.22 12.01 -46.59
C ARG A 6 6.84 11.78 -45.99
N GLU A 7 5.80 11.70 -46.82
CA GLU A 7 4.43 11.46 -46.34
C GLU A 7 4.30 10.08 -45.67
N VAL A 8 4.94 9.04 -46.22
CA VAL A 8 4.97 7.71 -45.61
C VAL A 8 5.70 7.74 -44.26
N ALA A 9 6.82 8.45 -44.16
CA ALA A 9 7.55 8.58 -42.90
C ALA A 9 6.74 9.33 -41.84
N GLU A 10 6.07 10.42 -42.20
CA GLU A 10 5.19 11.18 -41.30
C GLU A 10 4.01 10.34 -40.83
N LYS A 11 3.33 9.63 -41.74
CA LYS A 11 2.21 8.75 -41.37
C LYS A 11 2.65 7.57 -40.52
N LYS A 12 3.84 7.01 -40.76
CA LYS A 12 4.40 5.94 -39.93
C LYS A 12 4.70 6.44 -38.51
N ALA A 13 5.34 7.59 -38.37
CA ALA A 13 5.60 8.19 -37.06
C ALA A 13 4.30 8.52 -36.30
N ALA A 14 3.30 9.07 -37.00
CA ALA A 14 1.99 9.33 -36.42
C ALA A 14 1.29 8.04 -35.97
N PHE A 15 1.36 6.97 -36.77
CA PHE A 15 0.80 5.66 -36.42
C PHE A 15 1.49 5.05 -35.19
N GLU A 16 2.81 5.10 -35.12
CA GLU A 16 3.58 4.60 -33.96
C GLU A 16 3.21 5.36 -32.68
N ASN A 17 3.10 6.69 -32.76
CA ASN A 17 2.64 7.52 -31.63
C ASN A 17 1.22 7.16 -31.19
N LEU A 18 0.26 7.06 -32.13
CA LEU A 18 -1.12 6.70 -31.82
C LEU A 18 -1.23 5.28 -31.25
N SER A 19 -0.40 4.34 -31.72
CA SER A 19 -0.36 2.98 -31.19
C SER A 19 0.15 2.95 -29.75
N ALA A 20 1.19 3.72 -29.42
CA ALA A 20 1.71 3.84 -28.07
C ALA A 20 0.68 4.48 -27.12
N GLU A 21 0.01 5.55 -27.56
CA GLU A 21 -1.06 6.20 -26.80
C GLU A 21 -2.24 5.25 -26.56
N ASN A 22 -2.65 4.47 -27.57
CA ASN A 22 -3.73 3.50 -27.43
C ASN A 22 -3.39 2.40 -26.42
N GLN A 23 -2.15 1.90 -26.42
CA GLN A 23 -1.68 0.93 -25.43
C GLN A 23 -1.71 1.50 -24.02
N GLN A 24 -1.25 2.75 -23.85
CA GLN A 24 -1.29 3.45 -22.56
C GLN A 24 -2.74 3.63 -22.07
N LEU A 25 -3.65 4.03 -22.96
CA LEU A 25 -5.07 4.17 -22.63
C LEU A 25 -5.70 2.84 -22.22
N ARG A 26 -5.39 1.73 -22.89
CA ARG A 26 -5.89 0.40 -22.51
C ARG A 26 -5.39 -0.03 -21.14
N ALA A 27 -4.11 0.17 -20.83
CA ALA A 27 -3.56 -0.10 -19.51
C ALA A 27 -4.26 0.72 -18.43
N ARG A 28 -4.51 2.01 -18.70
CA ARG A 28 -5.24 2.90 -17.79
C ARG A 28 -6.70 2.46 -17.60
N THR A 29 -7.40 2.09 -18.67
CA THR A 29 -8.78 1.60 -18.60
C THR A 29 -8.85 0.31 -17.78
N HIS A 30 -7.95 -0.64 -17.99
CA HIS A 30 -7.88 -1.89 -17.21
C HIS A 30 -7.64 -1.63 -15.71
N ILE A 31 -6.77 -0.68 -15.37
CA ILE A 31 -6.54 -0.28 -13.98
C ILE A 31 -7.79 0.40 -13.41
N LEU A 32 -8.41 1.31 -14.17
CA LEU A 32 -9.65 1.96 -13.75
C LEU A 32 -10.77 0.95 -13.54
N GLU A 33 -10.88 -0.09 -14.36
CA GLU A 33 -11.82 -1.20 -14.15
C GLU A 33 -11.53 -1.96 -12.87
N LYS A 34 -10.26 -2.30 -12.59
CA LYS A 34 -9.87 -2.93 -11.31
C LYS A 34 -10.12 -2.02 -10.10
N VAL A 35 -9.87 -0.72 -10.23
CA VAL A 35 -10.04 0.28 -9.16
C VAL A 35 -11.50 0.57 -8.92
N VAL A 36 -12.31 0.69 -9.98
CA VAL A 36 -13.76 0.81 -9.89
C VAL A 36 -14.31 -0.47 -9.29
N SER A 37 -13.90 -1.66 -9.73
CA SER A 37 -14.28 -2.92 -9.09
C SER A 37 -13.88 -2.95 -7.61
N CYS A 38 -12.67 -2.50 -7.25
CA CYS A 38 -12.23 -2.44 -5.86
C CYS A 38 -12.99 -1.39 -5.05
N ARG A 39 -13.29 -0.23 -5.64
CA ARG A 39 -14.08 0.85 -5.04
C ARG A 39 -15.54 0.44 -4.92
N ASP A 40 -16.11 -0.29 -5.87
CA ASP A 40 -17.47 -0.83 -5.84
C ASP A 40 -17.54 -2.02 -4.90
N GLU A 41 -16.46 -2.79 -4.73
CA GLU A 41 -16.30 -3.75 -3.64
C GLU A 41 -16.19 -3.01 -2.30
N GLN A 42 -15.49 -1.88 -2.20
CA GLN A 42 -15.36 -1.10 -0.96
C GLN A 42 -16.64 -0.34 -0.62
N LEU A 43 -17.25 0.35 -1.58
CA LEU A 43 -18.54 0.99 -1.49
C LEU A 43 -19.60 -0.08 -1.30
N GLY A 44 -19.52 -1.23 -1.96
CA GLY A 44 -20.38 -2.37 -1.71
C GLY A 44 -20.15 -2.96 -0.32
N MET A 45 -18.92 -2.99 0.20
CA MET A 45 -18.65 -3.37 1.58
C MET A 45 -19.18 -2.34 2.56
N VAL A 46 -19.05 -1.04 2.29
CA VAL A 46 -19.53 0.06 3.13
C VAL A 46 -21.04 0.19 3.06
N GLN A 47 -21.64 0.08 1.87
CA GLN A 47 -23.07 0.08 1.61
C GLN A 47 -23.67 -1.20 2.15
N ALA A 48 -23.18 -2.39 1.81
CA ALA A 48 -23.67 -3.63 2.42
C ALA A 48 -23.40 -3.68 3.93
N PHE A 49 -22.38 -3.03 4.47
CA PHE A 49 -22.22 -2.83 5.91
C PHE A 49 -23.33 -1.92 6.45
N THR A 50 -23.58 -0.77 5.81
CA THR A 50 -24.64 0.19 6.17
C THR A 50 -26.05 -0.39 6.00
N GLU A 51 -26.26 -1.21 4.99
CA GLU A 51 -27.51 -1.81 4.56
C GLU A 51 -27.76 -3.12 5.31
N ARG A 52 -26.73 -3.92 5.67
CA ARG A 52 -26.85 -5.03 6.62
C ARG A 52 -27.05 -4.58 8.06
N CYS A 53 -26.41 -3.49 8.48
CA CYS A 53 -26.77 -2.81 9.73
C CYS A 53 -28.24 -2.37 9.73
N ARG A 54 -28.86 -2.24 8.54
CA ARG A 54 -30.30 -1.98 8.38
C ARG A 54 -31.16 -3.22 8.09
N SER A 55 -30.65 -4.33 7.53
CA SER A 55 -31.52 -5.29 6.83
C SER A 55 -31.03 -6.73 6.55
N SER A 56 -30.40 -7.44 7.51
CA SER A 56 -30.30 -8.94 7.53
C SER A 56 -29.03 -9.59 6.89
N PRO A 57 -28.63 -10.84 7.25
CA PRO A 57 -27.22 -11.24 7.46
C PRO A 57 -26.46 -12.03 6.38
N ASP A 58 -26.97 -12.36 5.18
CA ASP A 58 -26.33 -13.38 4.33
C ASP A 58 -25.87 -12.91 2.93
N SER A 59 -24.55 -12.84 2.71
CA SER A 59 -23.86 -12.83 1.39
C SER A 59 -22.31 -12.86 1.52
N ARG A 60 -21.66 -13.70 0.71
CA ARG A 60 -20.21 -14.03 0.76
C ARG A 60 -19.38 -13.13 -0.16
N SER A 61 -18.23 -12.66 0.32
CA SER A 61 -17.25 -11.83 -0.42
C SER A 61 -15.96 -12.60 -0.77
N CYS A 62 -15.18 -12.04 -1.70
CA CYS A 62 -13.91 -12.56 -2.23
C CYS A 62 -12.72 -12.58 -1.24
N PHE A 63 -12.95 -12.26 0.03
CA PHE A 63 -12.00 -12.50 1.12
C PHE A 63 -12.43 -13.78 1.83
N GLY A 64 -11.51 -14.74 1.94
CA GLY A 64 -11.66 -16.08 2.54
C GLY A 64 -12.99 -16.34 3.25
N SER A 65 -13.74 -17.30 2.72
CA SER A 65 -15.12 -17.70 3.12
C SER A 65 -15.34 -17.99 4.62
N GLY A 66 -14.33 -17.90 5.48
CA GLY A 66 -14.38 -18.30 6.89
C GLY A 66 -14.73 -17.23 7.91
N MET A 67 -14.54 -15.92 7.65
CA MET A 67 -14.66 -14.89 8.70
C MET A 67 -15.29 -13.57 8.24
N ASN A 68 -16.37 -13.64 7.47
CA ASN A 68 -17.18 -12.46 7.09
C ASN A 68 -18.18 -12.04 8.18
N THR A 69 -18.00 -12.47 9.43
CA THR A 69 -18.81 -11.95 10.54
C THR A 69 -18.42 -10.50 10.74
N VAL A 70 -19.36 -9.60 10.43
CA VAL A 70 -19.24 -8.18 10.81
C VAL A 70 -18.96 -8.16 12.31
N PRO A 71 -17.89 -7.49 12.76
CA PRO A 71 -17.61 -7.42 14.19
C PRO A 71 -18.81 -6.79 14.89
N THR A 72 -19.21 -7.36 16.02
CA THR A 72 -20.22 -6.73 16.89
C THR A 72 -19.74 -5.33 17.29
N ASP A 73 -20.66 -4.43 17.65
CA ASP A 73 -20.29 -3.07 18.10
C ASP A 73 -19.23 -3.12 19.22
N ALA A 74 -19.40 -4.06 20.17
CA ALA A 74 -18.42 -4.30 21.23
C ALA A 74 -17.02 -4.72 20.70
N GLN A 75 -16.95 -5.51 19.63
CA GLN A 75 -15.68 -5.84 18.99
C GLN A 75 -15.08 -4.65 18.25
N GLN A 76 -15.91 -3.82 17.62
CA GLN A 76 -15.43 -2.59 16.98
C GLN A 76 -14.85 -1.63 18.01
N ASP A 77 -15.53 -1.44 19.14
CA ASP A 77 -15.06 -0.61 20.25
C ASP A 77 -13.74 -1.14 20.82
N MET A 78 -13.62 -2.46 20.99
CA MET A 78 -12.36 -3.10 21.38
C MET A 78 -11.21 -2.73 20.42
N PHE A 79 -11.43 -2.73 19.10
CA PHE A 79 -10.39 -2.33 18.14
C PHE A 79 -10.09 -0.83 18.17
N ARG A 80 -11.09 0.03 18.37
CA ARG A 80 -10.93 1.49 18.51
C ARG A 80 -10.11 1.86 19.75
N GLU A 81 -10.27 1.11 20.83
CA GLU A 81 -9.59 1.35 22.11
C GLU A 81 -8.26 0.59 22.27
N MET A 82 -7.99 -0.36 21.36
CA MET A 82 -6.78 -1.18 21.37
C MET A 82 -5.52 -0.33 21.42
N LYS A 83 -4.52 -0.77 22.16
CA LYS A 83 -3.23 -0.08 22.32
C LYS A 83 -2.08 -0.87 21.71
N LYS A 84 -0.95 -0.20 21.48
CA LYS A 84 0.25 -0.85 20.91
C LYS A 84 0.81 -1.92 21.83
N GLU A 85 0.65 -1.77 23.15
CA GLU A 85 1.06 -2.74 24.16
C GLU A 85 0.32 -4.07 24.03
N GLU A 86 -0.86 -4.08 23.40
CA GLU A 86 -1.64 -5.29 23.14
C GLU A 86 -1.33 -5.88 21.76
N VAL A 87 -1.21 -5.02 20.74
CA VAL A 87 -0.95 -5.46 19.36
C VAL A 87 0.46 -6.00 19.18
N ILE A 88 1.48 -5.38 19.78
CA ILE A 88 2.88 -5.75 19.53
C ILE A 88 3.19 -7.17 20.03
N PRO A 89 2.82 -7.59 21.26
CA PRO A 89 2.97 -8.97 21.68
C PRO A 89 2.23 -9.96 20.77
N MET A 90 1.00 -9.63 20.37
CA MET A 90 0.21 -10.45 19.44
C MET A 90 0.92 -10.61 18.08
N TYR A 91 1.46 -9.51 17.55
CA TYR A 91 2.21 -9.49 16.31
C TYR A 91 3.50 -10.30 16.41
N LYS A 92 4.27 -10.16 17.51
CA LYS A 92 5.48 -10.97 17.75
C LYS A 92 5.17 -12.46 17.86
N ALA A 93 4.08 -12.84 18.52
CA ALA A 93 3.64 -14.23 18.60
C ALA A 93 3.31 -14.80 17.21
N PHE A 94 2.60 -14.04 16.39
CA PHE A 94 2.35 -14.38 14.99
C PHE A 94 3.66 -14.53 14.18
N LEU A 95 4.61 -13.61 14.32
CA LEU A 95 5.91 -13.71 13.65
C LEU A 95 6.64 -15.01 14.04
N ALA A 96 6.65 -15.36 15.33
CA ALA A 96 7.27 -16.58 15.82
C ALA A 96 6.56 -17.85 15.30
N GLU A 97 5.23 -17.83 15.19
CA GLU A 97 4.44 -18.93 14.63
C GLU A 97 4.70 -19.09 13.13
N VAL A 98 4.52 -18.03 12.35
CA VAL A 98 4.60 -18.07 10.88
C VAL A 98 6.03 -18.32 10.38
N SER A 99 7.05 -17.85 11.10
CA SER A 99 8.45 -18.11 10.75
C SER A 99 8.79 -19.59 10.75
N LYS A 100 8.20 -20.39 11.65
CA LYS A 100 8.41 -21.86 11.69
C LYS A 100 7.95 -22.51 10.40
N TYR A 101 6.79 -22.11 9.88
CA TYR A 101 6.25 -22.66 8.65
C TYR A 101 7.01 -22.15 7.42
N LEU A 102 7.42 -20.87 7.40
CA LEU A 102 8.18 -20.30 6.28
C LEU A 102 9.52 -20.99 6.02
N LEU A 103 10.19 -21.55 7.04
CA LEU A 103 11.42 -22.32 6.86
C LEU A 103 11.22 -23.58 5.99
N HIS A 104 9.99 -24.10 5.95
CA HIS A 104 9.63 -25.28 5.16
C HIS A 104 8.92 -24.93 3.84
N CYS A 105 8.61 -23.65 3.61
CA CYS A 105 8.07 -23.17 2.34
C CYS A 105 9.18 -23.06 1.28
N GLN A 106 9.33 -24.07 0.43
CA GLN A 106 10.15 -23.94 -0.78
C GLN A 106 9.45 -23.04 -1.80
N TYR A 107 10.16 -22.06 -2.36
CA TYR A 107 9.62 -21.19 -3.40
C TYR A 107 9.91 -21.75 -4.80
N PRO A 108 8.97 -21.67 -5.78
CA PRO A 108 7.63 -21.08 -5.70
C PRO A 108 6.66 -21.92 -4.86
N CYS A 109 6.16 -21.33 -3.76
CA CYS A 109 5.28 -22.00 -2.81
C CYS A 109 3.82 -21.76 -3.23
N ASN A 110 3.50 -22.21 -4.44
CA ASN A 110 2.23 -21.92 -5.10
C ASN A 110 1.23 -23.07 -5.00
N ASP A 111 1.58 -24.18 -4.35
CA ASP A 111 0.64 -25.30 -4.17
C ASP A 111 -0.29 -25.03 -2.97
N PRO A 112 -1.57 -24.67 -3.19
CA PRO A 112 -2.53 -24.43 -2.11
C PRO A 112 -2.87 -25.71 -1.33
N ASN A 113 -2.55 -26.89 -1.86
CA ASN A 113 -2.79 -28.16 -1.18
C ASN A 113 -1.65 -28.57 -0.25
N SER A 114 -0.51 -27.86 -0.30
CA SER A 114 0.58 -28.10 0.63
C SER A 114 0.11 -27.80 2.06
N PRO A 115 0.28 -28.74 3.01
CA PRO A 115 -0.14 -28.53 4.40
C PRO A 115 0.59 -27.32 5.00
N ILE A 116 1.84 -27.07 4.62
CA ILE A 116 2.60 -25.92 5.10
C ILE A 116 1.99 -24.61 4.59
N VAL A 117 1.59 -24.54 3.32
CA VAL A 117 0.93 -23.35 2.74
C VAL A 117 -0.41 -23.09 3.43
N GLN A 118 -1.17 -24.14 3.73
CA GLN A 118 -2.43 -24.01 4.48
C GLN A 118 -2.20 -23.47 5.90
N GLN A 119 -1.17 -23.95 6.60
CA GLN A 119 -0.81 -23.42 7.93
C GLN A 119 -0.40 -21.95 7.87
N VAL A 120 0.47 -21.58 6.92
CA VAL A 120 0.84 -20.16 6.70
C VAL A 120 -0.39 -19.32 6.39
N THR A 121 -1.28 -19.82 5.54
CA THR A 121 -2.52 -19.13 5.17
C THR A 121 -3.39 -18.90 6.40
N ALA A 122 -3.61 -19.93 7.23
CA ALA A 122 -4.39 -19.80 8.45
C ALA A 122 -3.78 -18.80 9.45
N CYS A 123 -2.45 -18.77 9.61
CA CYS A 123 -1.78 -17.77 10.45
C CYS A 123 -1.98 -16.35 9.90
N VAL A 124 -1.78 -16.16 8.60
CA VAL A 124 -1.90 -14.87 7.92
C VAL A 124 -3.33 -14.36 7.94
N GLU A 125 -4.33 -15.21 7.71
CA GLU A 125 -5.74 -14.82 7.78
C GLU A 125 -6.12 -14.37 9.19
N ARG A 126 -5.68 -15.09 10.22
CA ARG A 126 -5.93 -14.75 11.63
C ARG A 126 -5.35 -13.39 11.99
N MET A 127 -4.09 -13.13 11.65
CA MET A 127 -3.44 -11.85 11.92
C MET A 127 -3.98 -10.74 11.00
N GLY A 128 -4.19 -11.03 9.73
CA GLY A 128 -4.74 -10.13 8.73
C GLY A 128 -6.12 -9.61 9.11
N HIS A 129 -6.95 -10.46 9.73
CA HIS A 129 -8.25 -10.04 10.29
C HIS A 129 -8.09 -8.98 11.38
N THR A 130 -7.24 -9.22 12.39
CA THR A 130 -6.95 -8.23 13.44
C THR A 130 -6.40 -6.94 12.85
N MET A 131 -5.41 -7.04 11.95
CA MET A 131 -4.75 -5.87 11.36
C MET A 131 -5.70 -5.06 10.48
N LYS A 132 -6.60 -5.70 9.75
CA LYS A 132 -7.64 -5.03 8.96
C LYS A 132 -8.50 -4.13 9.85
N HIS A 133 -8.95 -4.62 11.00
CA HIS A 133 -9.76 -3.82 11.91
C HIS A 133 -8.97 -2.68 12.55
N VAL A 134 -7.72 -2.92 12.93
CA VAL A 134 -6.84 -1.85 13.43
C VAL A 134 -6.63 -0.76 12.38
N VAL A 135 -6.36 -1.13 11.12
CA VAL A 135 -6.19 -0.18 10.01
C VAL A 135 -7.44 0.65 9.79
N LEU A 136 -8.63 0.03 9.86
CA LEU A 136 -9.91 0.68 9.54
C LEU A 136 -10.50 1.50 10.70
N LEU A 137 -10.32 1.05 11.94
CA LEU A 137 -11.03 1.58 13.12
C LEU A 137 -10.12 2.36 14.05
N ASN A 138 -8.79 2.20 13.96
CA ASN A 138 -7.83 2.79 14.89
C ASN A 138 -6.61 3.33 14.14
N GLU A 139 -6.85 4.35 13.31
CA GLU A 139 -5.79 5.04 12.57
C GLU A 139 -4.65 5.55 13.46
N PRO A 140 -4.90 6.19 14.62
CA PRO A 140 -3.81 6.70 15.46
C PRO A 140 -2.85 5.60 15.90
N LEU A 141 -3.38 4.43 16.29
CA LEU A 141 -2.56 3.28 16.62
C LEU A 141 -1.75 2.81 15.40
N MET A 142 -2.37 2.74 14.23
CA MET A 142 -1.66 2.30 13.03
C MET A 142 -0.50 3.24 12.66
N ARG A 143 -0.70 4.56 12.76
CA ARG A 143 0.37 5.55 12.59
C ARG A 143 1.51 5.34 13.60
N GLN A 144 1.19 5.03 14.85
CA GLN A 144 2.21 4.72 15.87
C GLN A 144 3.01 3.46 15.50
N LEU A 145 2.34 2.35 15.16
CA LEU A 145 3.03 1.10 14.82
C LEU A 145 3.97 1.26 13.62
N LEU A 146 3.57 2.06 12.63
CA LEU A 146 4.37 2.35 11.43
C LEU A 146 5.55 3.31 11.67
N SER A 147 5.61 3.98 12.83
CA SER A 147 6.61 5.01 13.13
C SER A 147 7.59 4.62 14.24
N ILE A 148 7.48 3.40 14.79
CA ILE A 148 8.34 2.90 15.86
C ILE A 148 9.10 1.64 15.43
N ASN A 149 10.23 1.41 16.09
CA ASN A 149 10.87 0.11 16.11
C ASN A 149 10.19 -0.77 17.18
N LEU A 150 9.73 -1.95 16.81
CA LEU A 150 8.93 -2.85 17.66
C LEU A 150 9.75 -3.55 18.76
N GLU A 151 11.08 -3.42 18.76
CA GLU A 151 11.96 -3.89 19.82
C GLU A 151 12.27 -2.81 20.84
N THR A 152 12.70 -1.64 20.36
CA THR A 152 13.11 -0.53 21.24
C THR A 152 11.94 0.32 21.71
N MET A 153 10.78 0.18 21.04
CA MET A 153 9.58 1.00 21.26
C MET A 153 9.84 2.50 21.04
N GLN A 154 10.93 2.85 20.36
CA GLN A 154 11.32 4.22 20.04
C GLN A 154 10.91 4.59 18.61
N PRO A 155 10.64 5.88 18.34
CA PRO A 155 10.46 6.36 16.98
C PRO A 155 11.66 6.00 16.10
N ALA A 156 11.40 5.35 14.97
CA ALA A 156 12.44 4.91 14.06
C ALA A 156 11.89 4.80 12.64
N VAL A 157 12.73 5.11 11.66
CA VAL A 157 12.41 4.98 10.24
C VAL A 157 13.34 3.92 9.64
N ALA A 158 12.76 2.93 8.98
CA ALA A 158 13.52 1.93 8.24
C ALA A 158 14.21 2.56 7.03
N SER A 159 15.45 2.14 6.75
CA SER A 159 16.19 2.61 5.57
C SER A 159 15.55 2.10 4.27
N GLU A 160 15.85 2.76 3.14
CA GLU A 160 15.37 2.27 1.83
C GLU A 160 15.92 0.88 1.51
N ALA A 161 17.19 0.62 1.83
CA ALA A 161 17.84 -0.67 1.64
C ALA A 161 17.15 -1.81 2.41
N HIS A 162 16.57 -1.51 3.58
CA HIS A 162 15.76 -2.48 4.34
C HIS A 162 14.57 -2.96 3.51
N TRP A 163 13.80 -2.02 2.96
CA TRP A 163 12.62 -2.35 2.14
C TRP A 163 12.99 -2.99 0.80
N ASP A 164 14.12 -2.61 0.21
CA ASP A 164 14.61 -3.25 -1.01
C ASP A 164 14.94 -4.74 -0.76
N ALA A 165 15.53 -5.06 0.39
CA ALA A 165 15.77 -6.44 0.82
C ALA A 165 14.46 -7.21 1.09
N VAL A 166 13.46 -6.56 1.72
CA VAL A 166 12.12 -7.14 1.89
C VAL A 166 11.53 -7.49 0.53
N VAL A 167 11.49 -6.56 -0.43
CA VAL A 167 10.95 -6.81 -1.77
C VAL A 167 11.70 -7.93 -2.50
N ALA A 168 13.03 -7.98 -2.39
CA ALA A 168 13.82 -9.04 -2.99
C ALA A 168 13.42 -10.44 -2.48
N SER A 169 13.04 -10.56 -1.20
CA SER A 169 12.60 -11.84 -0.59
C SER A 169 11.25 -12.35 -1.12
N LEU A 170 10.39 -11.44 -1.61
CA LEU A 170 9.01 -11.74 -2.02
C LEU A 170 8.93 -12.49 -3.35
N GLN A 171 9.98 -12.37 -4.18
CA GLN A 171 10.05 -12.99 -5.51
C GLN A 171 8.78 -12.67 -6.32
N LEU A 172 8.40 -11.40 -6.34
CA LEU A 172 7.19 -10.93 -7.02
C LEU A 172 7.21 -11.33 -8.50
N THR A 173 6.07 -11.84 -8.99
CA THR A 173 5.89 -12.09 -10.43
C THR A 173 5.90 -10.76 -11.20
N PRO A 174 6.16 -10.77 -12.52
CA PRO A 174 6.03 -9.57 -13.35
C PRO A 174 4.66 -8.91 -13.21
N ASP A 175 3.57 -9.68 -13.28
CA ASP A 175 2.20 -9.17 -13.14
C ASP A 175 1.96 -8.52 -11.77
N GLN A 176 2.46 -9.12 -10.68
CA GLN A 176 2.38 -8.54 -9.35
C GLN A 176 3.12 -7.21 -9.27
N ARG A 177 4.30 -7.10 -9.90
CA ARG A 177 5.05 -5.84 -9.95
C ARG A 177 4.28 -4.77 -10.70
N ASP A 178 3.73 -5.10 -11.87
CA ASP A 178 2.93 -4.17 -12.67
C ASP A 178 1.69 -3.70 -11.90
N ASP A 179 0.99 -4.59 -11.20
CA ASP A 179 -0.15 -4.24 -10.35
C ASP A 179 0.27 -3.35 -9.15
N ILE A 180 1.44 -3.60 -8.53
CA ILE A 180 1.98 -2.71 -7.48
C ILE A 180 2.27 -1.31 -8.04
N LEU A 181 2.94 -1.22 -9.19
CA LEU A 181 3.29 0.04 -9.82
C LEU A 181 2.03 0.86 -10.17
N ALA A 182 1.01 0.19 -10.73
CA ALA A 182 -0.27 0.79 -11.04
C ALA A 182 -0.99 1.37 -9.81
N VAL A 183 -1.10 0.58 -8.73
CA VAL A 183 -1.77 1.04 -7.50
C VAL A 183 -0.95 2.10 -6.76
N TYR A 184 0.38 2.04 -6.83
CA TYR A 184 1.23 3.08 -6.29
C TYR A 184 1.08 4.41 -7.02
N ASP A 185 0.99 4.41 -8.36
CA ASP A 185 0.77 5.63 -9.14
C ASP A 185 -0.61 6.26 -8.86
N LEU A 186 -1.64 5.42 -8.70
CA LEU A 186 -2.95 5.86 -8.23
C LEU A 186 -2.87 6.52 -6.85
N TYR A 187 -2.25 5.85 -5.87
CA TYR A 187 -2.05 6.40 -4.53
C TYR A 187 -1.31 7.74 -4.59
N ARG A 188 -0.22 7.82 -5.35
CA ARG A 188 0.59 9.04 -5.52
C ARG A 188 -0.24 10.19 -6.06
N THR A 189 -1.05 9.95 -7.08
CA THR A 189 -1.95 10.95 -7.69
C THR A 189 -2.99 11.46 -6.69
N LEU A 190 -3.53 10.58 -5.84
CA LEU A 190 -4.47 10.97 -4.78
C LEU A 190 -3.77 11.77 -3.68
N ALA A 191 -2.61 11.29 -3.22
CA ALA A 191 -1.82 11.91 -2.17
C ALA A 191 -1.33 13.32 -2.57
N GLU A 192 -0.90 13.51 -3.82
CA GLU A 192 -0.47 14.81 -4.34
C GLU A 192 -1.59 15.85 -4.25
N LYS A 193 -2.82 15.50 -4.65
CA LYS A 193 -3.99 16.38 -4.52
C LYS A 193 -4.29 16.73 -3.06
N VAL A 194 -4.21 15.74 -2.17
CA VAL A 194 -4.42 15.92 -0.73
C VAL A 194 -3.37 16.85 -0.14
N TYR A 195 -2.10 16.72 -0.53
CA TYR A 195 -1.03 17.59 -0.04
C TYR A 195 -1.11 19.02 -0.57
N GLU A 196 -1.50 19.23 -1.83
CA GLU A 196 -1.75 20.58 -2.36
C GLU A 196 -2.93 21.25 -1.66
N GLU A 197 -4.04 20.53 -1.44
CA GLU A 197 -5.17 21.05 -0.64
C GLU A 197 -4.73 21.40 0.78
N ARG A 198 -3.95 20.54 1.45
CA ARG A 198 -3.42 20.80 2.79
C ARG A 198 -2.56 22.05 2.84
N LYS A 199 -1.68 22.23 1.87
CA LYS A 199 -0.80 23.40 1.77
C LYS A 199 -1.60 24.70 1.71
N LEU A 200 -2.70 24.72 0.93
CA LEU A 200 -3.61 25.87 0.85
C LEU A 200 -4.34 26.11 2.18
N LEU A 201 -4.85 25.06 2.82
CA LEU A 201 -5.53 25.15 4.12
C LEU A 201 -4.58 25.67 5.23
N THR A 202 -3.37 25.13 5.30
CA THR A 202 -2.35 25.59 6.27
C THR A 202 -1.92 27.03 6.03
N ALA A 203 -1.78 27.45 4.78
CA ALA A 203 -1.49 28.84 4.45
C ALA A 203 -2.63 29.79 4.89
N ALA A 204 -3.89 29.41 4.65
CA ALA A 204 -5.05 30.19 5.07
C ALA A 204 -5.12 30.35 6.60
N MET A 205 -4.86 29.28 7.37
CA MET A 205 -4.79 29.34 8.83
C MET A 205 -3.64 30.23 9.34
N GLY A 206 -2.47 30.17 8.71
CA GLY A 206 -1.30 30.96 9.10
C GLY A 206 -1.49 32.47 8.92
N VAL A 207 -2.24 32.89 7.91
CA VAL A 207 -2.58 34.30 7.66
C VAL A 207 -3.52 34.86 8.74
N GLY A 208 -4.39 34.03 9.32
CA GLY A 208 -5.33 34.45 10.38
C GLY A 208 -4.66 34.72 11.73
N CYS A 209 -3.58 34.00 12.06
CA CYS A 209 -2.96 34.05 13.40
C CYS A 209 -1.87 35.13 13.55
N GLY A 210 -1.26 35.58 12.43
CA GLY A 210 -0.11 36.49 12.45
C GLY A 210 -0.42 38.00 12.63
N MET A 211 -1.68 38.42 12.62
CA MET A 211 -2.07 39.85 12.62
C MET A 211 -2.56 40.39 13.97
N LEU A 212 -2.61 39.56 15.01
CA LEU A 212 -2.96 39.99 16.36
C LEU A 212 -1.70 40.44 17.11
N GLY A 213 -1.30 41.69 16.88
CA GLY A 213 -0.31 42.36 17.71
C GLY A 213 -0.78 42.46 19.17
N PRO A 214 0.14 42.47 20.15
CA PRO A 214 -0.17 42.36 21.58
C PRO A 214 -1.02 43.48 22.20
N ASP A 215 -1.30 44.57 21.47
CA ASP A 215 -1.99 45.76 22.01
C ASP A 215 -3.44 45.97 21.51
N ALA A 216 -4.01 45.05 20.71
CA ALA A 216 -5.40 45.18 20.27
C ALA A 216 -6.37 44.50 21.24
N GLY A 217 -6.93 45.28 22.17
CA GLY A 217 -8.00 44.86 23.08
C GLY A 217 -9.26 44.34 22.37
N SER A 218 -9.26 43.03 22.10
CA SER A 218 -10.35 42.06 22.19
C SER A 218 -11.77 42.52 21.81
N PHE A 219 -12.02 42.57 20.51
CA PHE A 219 -13.30 42.12 19.97
C PHE A 219 -13.00 41.15 18.82
N VAL A 220 -12.69 39.90 19.17
CA VAL A 220 -12.62 38.83 18.16
C VAL A 220 -14.02 38.73 17.55
N SER A 221 -14.14 39.17 16.29
CA SER A 221 -15.40 39.08 15.57
C SER A 221 -15.84 37.62 15.54
N ARG A 222 -17.09 37.34 15.94
CA ARG A 222 -17.67 35.97 15.89
C ARG A 222 -17.48 35.31 14.52
N ASN A 223 -17.39 36.10 13.46
CA ASN A 223 -17.15 35.61 12.10
C ASN A 223 -15.76 34.99 11.93
N ALA A 224 -14.71 35.56 12.55
CA ALA A 224 -13.36 35.03 12.44
C ALA A 224 -13.21 33.64 13.08
N MET A 225 -13.91 33.40 14.19
CA MET A 225 -13.96 32.09 14.86
C MET A 225 -14.71 31.05 14.01
N ALA A 226 -15.78 31.46 13.31
CA ALA A 226 -16.50 30.58 12.41
C ALA A 226 -15.65 30.18 11.20
N ASP A 227 -14.93 31.15 10.61
CA ASP A 227 -14.02 30.91 9.48
C ASP A 227 -12.86 29.96 9.87
N GLU A 228 -12.31 30.12 11.09
CA GLU A 228 -11.27 29.23 11.61
C GLU A 228 -11.80 27.79 11.82
N MET A 229 -12.99 27.64 12.39
CA MET A 229 -13.62 26.33 12.58
C MET A 229 -13.89 25.62 11.24
N GLU A 230 -14.35 26.35 10.22
CA GLU A 230 -14.53 25.81 8.87
C GLU A 230 -13.19 25.31 8.26
N LEU A 231 -12.09 26.03 8.49
CA LEU A 231 -10.77 25.60 8.04
C LEU A 231 -10.29 24.33 8.75
N VAL A 232 -10.58 24.20 10.05
CA VAL A 232 -10.26 22.99 10.83
C VAL A 232 -11.05 21.79 10.32
N GLU A 233 -12.35 21.95 10.06
CA GLU A 233 -13.19 20.88 9.47
C GLU A 233 -12.68 20.45 8.09
N LYS A 234 -12.27 21.40 7.25
CA LYS A 234 -11.66 21.10 5.94
C LYS A 234 -10.34 20.35 6.08
N LEU A 235 -9.52 20.70 7.07
CA LEU A 235 -8.26 20.00 7.34
C LEU A 235 -8.51 18.57 7.83
N ASP A 236 -9.49 18.36 8.70
CA ASP A 236 -9.88 17.03 9.17
C ASP A 236 -10.37 16.16 8.00
N ALA A 237 -11.25 16.70 7.15
CA ALA A 237 -11.69 16.02 5.93
C ALA A 237 -10.52 15.71 4.98
N ASN A 238 -9.53 16.59 4.87
CA ASN A 238 -8.31 16.35 4.09
C ASN A 238 -7.45 15.22 4.67
N LEU A 239 -7.28 15.16 6.00
CA LEU A 239 -6.58 14.07 6.69
C LEU A 239 -7.31 12.73 6.49
N ALA A 240 -8.64 12.73 6.55
CA ALA A 240 -9.45 11.55 6.26
C ALA A 240 -9.28 11.04 4.81
N LYS A 241 -9.11 11.94 3.83
CA LYS A 241 -8.76 11.56 2.44
C LYS A 241 -7.38 10.89 2.37
N GLU A 242 -6.37 11.43 3.05
CA GLU A 242 -5.03 10.80 3.11
C GLU A 242 -5.11 9.39 3.70
N HIS A 243 -5.81 9.26 4.83
CA HIS A 243 -6.02 7.99 5.50
C HIS A 243 -6.70 6.98 4.57
N SER A 244 -7.79 7.39 3.91
CA SER A 244 -8.51 6.55 2.95
C SER A 244 -7.62 6.06 1.81
N ALA A 245 -6.79 6.94 1.23
CA ALA A 245 -5.85 6.56 0.18
C ALA A 245 -4.80 5.55 0.67
N ARG A 246 -4.27 5.73 1.90
CA ARG A 246 -3.31 4.80 2.50
C ARG A 246 -3.95 3.44 2.83
N THR A 247 -5.17 3.46 3.36
CA THR A 247 -5.96 2.27 3.65
C THR A 247 -6.25 1.47 2.39
N LEU A 248 -6.62 2.13 1.27
CA LEU A 248 -6.82 1.48 -0.03
C LEU A 248 -5.55 0.75 -0.48
N LEU A 249 -4.40 1.43 -0.44
CA LEU A 249 -3.11 0.82 -0.79
C LEU A 249 -2.82 -0.41 0.08
N CYS A 250 -2.98 -0.28 1.40
CA CYS A 250 -2.78 -1.36 2.36
C CYS A 250 -3.69 -2.57 2.09
N CYS A 251 -4.99 -2.34 1.94
CA CYS A 251 -5.98 -3.39 1.69
C CYS A 251 -5.75 -4.09 0.34
N PHE A 252 -5.35 -3.36 -0.71
CA PHE A 252 -5.01 -3.96 -1.99
C PHE A 252 -3.76 -4.86 -1.87
N PHE A 253 -2.69 -4.32 -1.27
CA PHE A 253 -1.41 -5.00 -1.17
C PHE A 253 -1.51 -6.32 -0.42
N PHE A 254 -2.12 -6.28 0.77
CA PHE A 254 -2.19 -7.43 1.67
C PHE A 254 -3.43 -8.31 1.46
N GLY A 255 -4.45 -7.76 0.80
CA GLY A 255 -5.73 -8.45 0.63
C GLY A 255 -5.94 -9.12 -0.72
N LYS A 256 -5.27 -8.64 -1.77
CA LYS A 256 -5.49 -9.12 -3.15
C LYS A 256 -4.19 -9.47 -3.86
N LEU A 257 -3.13 -8.70 -3.64
CA LEU A 257 -1.93 -8.78 -4.46
C LEU A 257 -0.96 -9.88 -4.01
N LEU A 258 -0.66 -9.94 -2.72
CA LEU A 258 0.29 -10.91 -2.17
C LEU A 258 -0.39 -12.24 -1.86
N ALA A 259 0.24 -13.35 -2.28
CA ALA A 259 -0.12 -14.67 -1.80
C ALA A 259 0.18 -14.78 -0.28
N PRO A 260 -0.50 -15.65 0.48
CA PRO A 260 -0.28 -15.74 1.93
C PRO A 260 1.19 -15.98 2.34
N PRO A 261 1.99 -16.83 1.65
CA PRO A 261 3.41 -16.95 1.95
C PRO A 261 4.20 -15.65 1.71
N GLN A 262 3.82 -14.84 0.72
CA GLN A 262 4.45 -13.54 0.46
C GLN A 262 4.06 -12.52 1.53
N PHE A 263 2.80 -12.48 1.97
CA PHE A 263 2.39 -11.67 3.13
C PHE A 263 3.26 -12.02 4.34
N ALA A 264 3.33 -13.30 4.68
CA ALA A 264 4.11 -13.78 5.83
C ALA A 264 5.58 -13.36 5.72
N LYS A 265 6.17 -13.44 4.53
CA LYS A 265 7.52 -12.93 4.27
C LYS A 265 7.62 -11.43 4.52
N VAL A 266 6.70 -10.60 4.02
CA VAL A 266 6.71 -9.16 4.33
C VAL A 266 6.69 -8.96 5.84
N ALA A 267 5.81 -9.66 6.57
CA ALA A 267 5.70 -9.53 8.01
C ALA A 267 7.01 -9.87 8.75
N VAL A 268 7.63 -10.99 8.40
CA VAL A 268 8.88 -11.46 9.04
C VAL A 268 10.07 -10.61 8.65
N TYR A 269 10.29 -10.34 7.36
CA TYR A 269 11.46 -9.59 6.89
C TYR A 269 11.38 -8.09 7.17
N SER A 270 10.19 -7.55 7.44
CA SER A 270 10.06 -6.13 7.84
C SER A 270 10.54 -5.88 9.27
N TYR A 271 10.55 -6.91 10.12
CA TYR A 271 10.95 -6.80 11.52
C TYR A 271 12.40 -6.26 11.65
N PRO A 272 12.69 -5.30 12.54
CA PRO A 272 11.89 -4.86 13.70
C PRO A 272 10.86 -3.75 13.40
N TYR A 273 10.55 -3.48 12.14
CA TYR A 273 9.53 -2.50 11.75
C TYR A 273 8.20 -3.17 11.42
N PHE A 274 7.11 -2.44 11.62
CA PHE A 274 5.80 -2.90 11.19
C PHE A 274 5.69 -2.87 9.66
N PRO A 275 5.02 -3.84 9.00
CA PRO A 275 4.85 -3.86 7.54
C PRO A 275 4.23 -2.58 7.01
N ASP A 276 4.93 -1.90 6.10
CA ASP A 276 4.47 -0.66 5.48
C ASP A 276 4.30 -0.84 3.96
N SER A 277 3.05 -1.03 3.53
CA SER A 277 2.71 -1.22 2.11
C SER A 277 3.23 -0.09 1.21
N LEU A 278 3.26 1.14 1.72
CA LEU A 278 3.79 2.29 0.98
C LEU A 278 5.29 2.19 0.75
N SER A 279 6.04 1.81 1.79
CA SER A 279 7.49 1.63 1.70
C SER A 279 7.87 0.46 0.80
N VAL A 280 7.11 -0.65 0.85
CA VAL A 280 7.28 -1.79 -0.07
C VAL A 280 6.98 -1.38 -1.52
N ALA A 281 5.90 -0.65 -1.77
CA ALA A 281 5.57 -0.16 -3.11
C ALA A 281 6.66 0.77 -3.68
N ARG A 282 7.18 1.69 -2.86
CA ARG A 282 8.34 2.54 -3.22
C ARG A 282 9.58 1.73 -3.56
N ALA A 283 9.87 0.67 -2.79
CA ALA A 283 10.97 -0.24 -3.08
C ALA A 283 10.80 -0.97 -4.41
N VAL A 284 9.58 -1.37 -4.79
CA VAL A 284 9.31 -1.95 -6.11
C VAL A 284 9.58 -0.95 -7.23
N VAL A 285 9.18 0.32 -7.08
CA VAL A 285 9.42 1.40 -8.06
C VAL A 285 10.92 1.66 -8.28
N ARG A 286 11.74 1.59 -7.22
CA ARG A 286 13.19 1.79 -7.30
C ARG A 286 13.91 0.64 -7.99
N GLN A 287 13.38 -0.59 -7.92
CA GLN A 287 14.01 -1.72 -8.56
C GLN A 287 13.84 -1.64 -10.09
N PRO A 288 14.94 -1.66 -10.87
CA PRO A 288 14.83 -1.65 -12.31
C PRO A 288 14.03 -2.87 -12.77
N THR A 289 13.02 -2.65 -13.60
CA THR A 289 12.29 -3.69 -14.31
C THR A 289 13.27 -4.34 -15.28
N GLY A 290 13.94 -5.39 -14.81
CA GLY A 290 15.04 -6.05 -15.52
C GLY A 290 14.59 -6.75 -16.80
N CYS A 291 14.26 -5.99 -17.84
CA CYS A 291 14.56 -6.33 -19.21
C CYS A 291 16.01 -5.89 -19.48
N ALA A 292 16.81 -6.81 -20.05
CA ALA A 292 18.23 -6.67 -20.43
C ALA A 292 19.30 -7.01 -19.36
N ARG A 293 19.23 -8.22 -18.80
CA ARG A 293 20.45 -9.05 -18.66
C ARG A 293 20.59 -9.95 -19.89
N SER A 294 20.71 -9.34 -21.07
CA SER A 294 21.16 -9.98 -22.30
C SER A 294 22.28 -9.11 -22.89
N GLY A 295 23.54 -9.46 -22.63
CA GLY A 295 24.66 -8.70 -23.21
C GLY A 295 25.91 -8.68 -22.34
N GLY A 296 26.41 -9.86 -21.98
CA GLY A 296 27.70 -10.04 -21.33
C GLY A 296 28.41 -11.27 -21.86
N SER A 297 28.46 -11.38 -23.19
CA SER A 297 29.39 -12.24 -23.93
C SER A 297 30.78 -12.06 -23.31
N GLY A 298 31.36 -13.10 -22.70
CA GLY A 298 32.09 -14.09 -23.49
C GLY A 298 33.50 -13.60 -23.82
N THR A 299 34.32 -13.27 -22.81
CA THR A 299 35.78 -13.21 -23.00
C THR A 299 36.36 -14.56 -22.59
N THR A 300 36.28 -15.52 -23.52
CA THR A 300 37.13 -16.71 -23.52
C THR A 300 38.60 -16.29 -23.62
N SER A 301 39.28 -16.17 -22.48
CA SER A 301 40.75 -16.18 -22.44
C SER A 301 41.20 -17.64 -22.39
N ARG A 302 41.51 -18.16 -23.58
CA ARG A 302 42.02 -19.51 -23.84
C ARG A 302 43.53 -19.40 -24.10
N GLY A 303 44.34 -20.21 -23.42
CA GLY A 303 45.78 -20.40 -23.66
C GLY A 303 46.67 -19.52 -22.77
N SER A 304 47.81 -19.97 -22.25
CA SER A 304 48.68 -21.05 -22.70
C SER A 304 49.52 -21.56 -21.52
N GLY A 305 49.73 -22.88 -21.46
CA GLY A 305 50.51 -23.51 -20.41
C GLY A 305 52.00 -23.22 -20.45
N ARG A 306 52.69 -23.66 -19.39
CA ARG A 306 54.07 -24.15 -19.44
C ARG A 306 54.35 -25.01 -18.21
N HIS A 307 54.44 -26.31 -18.43
CA HIS A 307 55.32 -27.19 -17.66
C HIS A 307 56.78 -26.74 -17.88
N SER A 308 57.57 -26.72 -16.83
CA SER A 308 59.01 -26.96 -16.87
C SER A 308 59.49 -27.32 -15.47
N HIS A 309 59.94 -28.58 -15.38
CA HIS A 309 60.96 -29.17 -14.49
C HIS A 309 60.91 -28.94 -12.97
#